data_AF-A0A4S8KNF9-F1
#
_entry.id   AF-A0A4S8KNF9-F1
#
_cell.length_a   1.000
_cell.length_b   1.000
_cell.length_c   1.000
_cell.angle_alpha   90.00
_cell.angle_beta   90.00
_cell.angle_gamma   90.00
#
_symmetry.space_group_name_H-M   'P 1'
#
loop_
_entity.id
_entity.type
_entity.pdbx_description
1 polymer ?
#
loop_
_entity_poly.entity_id
_entity_poly.type
_entity_poly.pdbx_seq_one_letter_code
_entity_poly.pdbx_strand_id
1 'polypeptide(L)'
;MLREYARLTLTDIPSVISTSWTDRVFDDSFDIFAAKRVYKPVDRKHRPVLTYMPNPEAQQFKTIQPPTPLNLPTHPIPYQQLKFSKRVTLERLESMLAKIEPGILTSQEIDLLSFVVVAHEEAFAFCYAEKGSFKREIYPDYEIPTIEHVPWQRPPIRIPFALKEQ
;
A
#
# COMPACT_ATOMS: atom_id res chain seq x y z
N MET A 1 -12.24 -10.97 -1.95
CA MET A 1 -11.14 -10.51 -2.83
C MET A 1 -9.84 -10.34 -2.07
N LEU A 2 -9.65 -9.34 -1.19
CA LEU A 2 -8.36 -9.21 -0.50
C LEU A 2 -8.06 -10.30 0.54
N ARG A 3 -9.07 -10.75 1.30
CA ARG A 3 -8.93 -11.91 2.20
C ARG A 3 -8.61 -13.20 1.47
N GLU A 4 -9.31 -13.45 0.37
CA GLU A 4 -9.09 -14.60 -0.52
C GLU A 4 -7.68 -14.57 -1.09
N TYR A 5 -7.27 -13.42 -1.62
CA TYR A 5 -5.90 -13.19 -2.09
C TYR A 5 -4.89 -13.44 -0.97
N ALA A 6 -5.11 -12.87 0.22
CA ALA A 6 -4.23 -13.04 1.37
C ALA A 6 -4.10 -14.51 1.82
N ARG A 7 -5.19 -15.28 1.77
CA ARG A 7 -5.18 -16.73 1.99
C ARG A 7 -4.40 -17.47 0.91
N LEU A 8 -4.63 -17.15 -0.37
CA LEU A 8 -3.95 -17.78 -1.50
C LEU A 8 -2.45 -17.50 -1.52
N THR A 9 -2.04 -16.31 -1.09
CA THR A 9 -0.63 -15.90 -1.03
C THR A 9 0.03 -16.20 0.31
N LEU A 10 -0.67 -16.85 1.25
CA LEU A 10 -0.22 -17.12 2.62
C LEU A 10 0.37 -15.87 3.31
N THR A 11 -0.18 -14.70 3.00
CA THR A 11 0.30 -13.45 3.59
C THR A 11 -0.17 -13.36 5.03
N ASP A 12 0.75 -13.05 5.92
CA ASP A 12 0.44 -12.84 7.32
C ASP A 12 -0.44 -11.58 7.48
N ILE A 13 -1.71 -11.74 7.83
CA ILE A 13 -2.71 -10.66 7.86
C ILE A 13 -2.32 -9.50 8.82
N PRO A 14 -1.76 -9.75 10.01
CA PRO A 14 -1.29 -8.69 10.91
C PRO A 14 -0.14 -7.85 10.32
N SER A 15 0.54 -8.36 9.29
CA SER A 15 1.59 -7.64 8.59
C SER A 15 1.02 -6.59 7.61
N VAL A 16 -0.26 -6.67 7.25
CA VAL A 16 -0.86 -5.68 6.35
C VAL A 16 -1.02 -4.35 7.07
N ILE A 17 -0.61 -3.25 6.44
CA ILE A 17 -0.74 -1.89 6.98
C ILE A 17 -2.21 -1.66 7.37
N SER A 18 -2.42 -1.32 8.64
CA SER A 18 -3.74 -0.96 9.17
C SER A 18 -4.17 0.38 8.57
N THR A 19 -5.30 0.34 7.88
CA THR A 19 -6.01 1.47 7.29
C THR A 19 -7.49 1.19 7.51
N SER A 20 -8.31 2.24 7.55
CA SER A 20 -9.76 2.10 7.75
C SER A 20 -10.46 1.16 6.77
N TRP A 21 -9.86 0.94 5.59
CA TRP A 21 -10.33 -0.04 4.62
C TRP A 21 -9.78 -1.46 4.88
N THR A 22 -8.48 -1.63 5.16
CA THR A 22 -7.91 -2.95 5.46
C THR A 22 -8.50 -3.53 6.74
N ASP A 23 -8.65 -2.72 7.79
CA ASP A 23 -9.27 -3.13 9.04
C ASP A 23 -10.69 -3.65 8.78
N ARG A 24 -11.49 -2.92 8.00
CA ARG A 24 -12.86 -3.34 7.61
C ARG A 24 -12.87 -4.63 6.78
N VAL A 25 -11.87 -4.84 5.93
CA VAL A 25 -11.76 -6.04 5.09
C VAL A 25 -11.33 -7.25 5.91
N PHE A 26 -10.54 -7.06 6.97
CA PHE A 26 -10.00 -8.14 7.82
C PHE A 26 -10.78 -8.37 9.12
N ASP A 27 -11.75 -7.53 9.47
CA ASP A 27 -12.65 -7.72 10.61
C ASP A 27 -13.72 -8.81 10.37
N ASP A 28 -13.65 -9.91 11.12
CA ASP A 28 -14.59 -11.06 11.05
C ASP A 28 -15.95 -10.77 11.70
N SER A 29 -16.07 -9.68 12.47
CA SER A 29 -17.33 -9.25 13.08
C SER A 29 -18.23 -8.45 12.13
N PHE A 30 -17.76 -8.16 10.92
CA PHE A 30 -18.54 -7.47 9.90
C PHE A 30 -19.62 -8.39 9.33
N ASP A 31 -20.77 -8.36 9.99
CA ASP A 31 -21.92 -9.17 9.68
C ASP A 31 -22.47 -8.78 8.29
N ILE A 32 -22.20 -9.63 7.28
CA ILE A 32 -22.61 -9.44 5.88
C ILE A 32 -24.15 -9.32 5.78
N PHE A 33 -24.88 -9.88 6.75
CA PHE A 33 -26.34 -9.79 6.86
C PHE A 33 -26.84 -8.50 7.53
N ALA A 34 -26.07 -7.89 8.43
CA ALA A 34 -26.38 -6.55 8.96
C ALA A 34 -26.12 -5.44 7.91
N ALA A 35 -25.25 -5.70 6.94
CA ALA A 35 -25.08 -4.91 5.72
C ALA A 35 -26.24 -5.13 4.72
N LYS A 36 -27.48 -5.14 5.22
CA LYS A 36 -28.73 -5.06 4.44
C LYS A 36 -28.59 -3.84 3.52
N ARG A 37 -28.31 -4.10 2.24
CA ARG A 37 -27.77 -3.15 1.26
C ARG A 37 -28.69 -1.94 1.09
N VAL A 38 -28.46 -0.90 1.86
CA VAL A 38 -28.81 0.46 1.46
C VAL A 38 -27.66 0.90 0.58
N TYR A 39 -27.92 1.08 -0.73
CA TYR A 39 -26.97 1.73 -1.63
C TYR A 39 -26.41 2.98 -0.95
N LYS A 40 -25.11 3.29 -1.16
CA LYS A 40 -24.54 4.54 -0.66
C LYS A 40 -25.47 5.69 -1.08
N PRO A 41 -26.06 6.44 -0.12
CA PRO A 41 -27.05 7.44 -0.47
C PRO A 41 -26.37 8.51 -1.33
N VAL A 42 -27.16 9.15 -2.20
CA VAL A 42 -26.63 10.00 -3.27
C VAL A 42 -25.81 11.17 -2.71
N ASP A 43 -26.18 11.69 -1.55
CA ASP A 43 -25.49 12.76 -0.82
C ASP A 43 -24.08 12.37 -0.36
N ARG A 44 -23.88 11.11 0.02
CA ARG A 44 -22.55 10.60 0.42
C ARG A 44 -21.71 10.17 -0.78
N LYS A 45 -22.26 10.17 -2.00
CA LYS A 45 -21.56 9.69 -3.20
C LYS A 45 -20.70 10.80 -3.81
N HIS A 46 -19.39 10.75 -3.56
CA HIS A 46 -18.41 11.54 -4.31
C HIS A 46 -18.36 11.08 -5.76
N ARG A 47 -18.43 12.02 -6.70
CA ARG A 47 -18.35 11.76 -8.14
C ARG A 47 -17.04 12.38 -8.64
N PRO A 48 -16.08 11.57 -9.11
CA PRO A 48 -14.88 12.09 -9.72
C PRO A 48 -15.23 12.78 -11.04
N VAL A 49 -14.45 13.79 -11.39
CA VAL A 49 -14.58 14.49 -12.67
C VAL A 49 -13.32 14.30 -13.49
N LEU A 50 -13.48 14.21 -14.80
CA LEU A 50 -12.37 14.21 -15.75
C LEU A 50 -11.84 15.63 -15.97
N THR A 51 -11.37 16.26 -14.90
CA THR A 51 -10.78 17.61 -14.89
C THR A 51 -9.36 17.56 -14.33
N TYR A 52 -8.60 18.64 -14.46
CA TYR A 52 -7.32 18.82 -13.77
C TYR A 52 -7.46 18.72 -12.24
N MET A 53 -6.37 18.30 -11.60
CA MET A 53 -6.27 18.23 -10.15
C MET A 53 -6.49 19.63 -9.53
N PRO A 54 -7.25 19.74 -8.42
CA PRO A 54 -7.59 21.04 -7.85
C PRO A 54 -6.36 21.83 -7.35
N ASN A 55 -5.35 21.14 -6.81
CA ASN A 55 -4.11 21.74 -6.34
C ASN A 55 -2.88 21.21 -7.12
N PRO A 56 -2.62 21.68 -8.35
CA PRO A 56 -1.55 21.16 -9.19
C PRO A 56 -0.15 21.34 -8.57
N GLU A 57 0.05 22.39 -7.76
CA GLU A 57 1.32 22.65 -7.07
C GLU A 57 1.66 21.56 -6.05
N ALA A 58 0.65 20.92 -5.46
CA ALA A 58 0.85 19.81 -4.55
C ALA A 58 1.48 18.58 -5.21
N GLN A 59 1.46 18.43 -6.55
CA GLN A 59 2.02 17.27 -7.26
C GLN A 59 3.47 17.49 -7.75
N GLN A 60 4.20 18.44 -7.14
CA GLN A 60 5.59 18.62 -7.51
C GLN A 60 6.46 17.50 -6.93
N PHE A 61 7.06 16.71 -7.83
CA PHE A 61 8.03 15.69 -7.43
C PHE A 61 9.33 16.36 -6.97
N LYS A 62 9.78 16.00 -5.77
CA LYS A 62 11.06 16.50 -5.26
C LYS A 62 12.22 15.67 -5.81
N THR A 63 13.35 16.32 -6.03
CA THR A 63 14.59 15.65 -6.41
C THR A 63 15.03 14.69 -5.31
N ILE A 64 15.28 13.44 -5.68
CA ILE A 64 15.84 12.43 -4.79
C ILE A 64 17.36 12.63 -4.77
N GLN A 65 17.92 12.77 -3.57
CA GLN A 65 19.37 12.82 -3.42
C GLN A 65 19.95 11.43 -3.71
N PRO A 66 21.04 11.32 -4.49
CA PRO A 66 21.65 10.04 -4.77
C PRO A 66 22.14 9.40 -3.47
N PRO A 67 21.90 8.10 -3.26
CA PRO A 67 22.40 7.41 -2.07
C PRO A 67 23.92 7.31 -2.12
N THR A 68 24.54 7.30 -0.94
CA THR A 68 25.97 7.00 -0.83
C THR A 68 26.23 5.58 -1.34
N PRO A 69 27.17 5.36 -2.28
CA PRO A 69 27.45 4.03 -2.79
C PRO A 69 28.02 3.14 -1.69
N LEU A 70 27.61 1.87 -1.68
CA LEU A 70 28.15 0.87 -0.77
C LEU A 70 29.54 0.43 -1.25
N ASN A 71 30.52 0.45 -0.34
CA ASN A 71 31.84 -0.11 -0.62
C ASN A 71 31.78 -1.64 -0.57
N LEU A 72 32.00 -2.29 -1.71
CA LEU A 72 31.97 -3.75 -1.81
C LEU A 72 33.30 -4.36 -1.33
N PRO A 73 33.26 -5.37 -0.45
CA PRO A 73 34.46 -6.07 -0.01
C PRO A 73 35.02 -6.93 -1.15
N THR A 74 36.34 -6.88 -1.36
CA THR A 74 37.03 -7.74 -2.34
C THR A 74 37.07 -9.20 -1.88
N HIS A 75 37.11 -9.43 -0.57
CA HIS A 75 37.04 -10.73 0.06
C HIS A 75 35.88 -10.74 1.07
N PRO A 76 34.68 -11.16 0.64
CA PRO A 76 33.52 -11.18 1.53
C PRO A 76 33.72 -12.22 2.64
N ILE A 77 33.19 -11.90 3.81
CA ILE A 77 33.16 -12.81 4.97
C ILE A 77 32.07 -13.86 4.70
N PRO A 78 32.24 -15.13 5.12
CA PRO A 78 31.20 -16.15 4.99
C PRO A 78 29.84 -15.66 5.48
N TYR A 79 28.78 -15.87 4.69
CA TYR A 79 27.48 -15.29 4.96
C TYR A 79 26.92 -15.65 6.35
N GLN A 80 27.26 -16.82 6.87
CA GLN A 80 26.87 -17.31 8.20
C GLN A 80 27.42 -16.47 9.36
N GLN A 81 28.52 -15.75 9.15
CA GLN A 81 29.18 -14.91 10.15
C GLN A 81 28.79 -13.43 10.02
N LEU A 82 27.93 -13.08 9.07
CA LEU A 82 27.47 -11.72 8.90
C LEU A 82 26.63 -11.27 10.09
N LYS A 83 26.68 -9.97 10.38
CA LYS A 83 25.84 -9.34 11.40
C LYS A 83 24.44 -9.14 10.83
N PHE A 84 23.57 -10.13 11.05
CA PHE A 84 22.16 -10.05 10.68
C PHE A 84 21.42 -8.98 11.49
N SER A 85 20.33 -8.48 10.91
CA SER A 85 19.49 -7.45 11.50
C SER A 85 18.11 -7.98 11.84
N LYS A 86 17.18 -7.07 12.17
CA LYS A 86 15.79 -7.43 12.44
C LYS A 86 15.04 -7.92 11.20
N ARG A 87 15.38 -7.42 9.99
CA ARG A 87 14.64 -7.72 8.75
C ARG A 87 15.20 -8.93 8.01
N VAL A 88 16.51 -8.99 7.85
CA VAL A 88 17.21 -10.09 7.18
C VAL A 88 17.74 -11.03 8.26
N THR A 89 17.02 -12.12 8.50
CA THR A 89 17.49 -13.24 9.32
C THR A 89 18.20 -14.29 8.46
N LEU A 90 19.00 -15.15 9.08
CA LEU A 90 19.67 -16.25 8.39
C LEU A 90 18.67 -17.13 7.62
N GLU A 91 17.56 -17.53 8.25
CA GLU A 91 16.52 -18.36 7.62
C GLU A 91 15.93 -17.69 6.37
N ARG A 92 15.64 -16.38 6.45
CA ARG A 92 15.11 -15.61 5.32
C ARG A 92 16.14 -15.53 4.19
N LEU A 93 17.40 -15.31 4.51
CA LEU A 93 18.48 -15.27 3.54
C LEU A 93 18.68 -16.64 2.86
N GLU A 94 18.69 -17.73 3.62
CA GLU A 94 18.79 -19.09 3.06
C GLU A 94 17.60 -19.44 2.18
N SER A 95 16.38 -19.04 2.58
CA SER A 95 15.19 -19.23 1.75
C SER A 95 15.25 -18.47 0.42
N MET A 96 15.95 -17.34 0.39
CA MET A 96 16.18 -16.55 -0.82
C MET A 96 17.26 -17.21 -1.68
N LEU A 97 18.38 -17.64 -1.10
CA LEU A 97 19.45 -18.33 -1.80
C LEU A 97 18.98 -19.68 -2.39
N ALA A 98 18.10 -20.40 -1.69
CA ALA A 98 17.55 -21.67 -2.16
C ALA A 98 16.69 -21.54 -3.44
N LYS A 99 16.24 -20.33 -3.78
CA LYS A 99 15.51 -20.06 -5.04
C LYS A 99 16.44 -19.85 -6.23
N ILE A 100 17.73 -19.66 -5.99
CA ILE A 100 18.74 -19.51 -7.02
C ILE A 100 19.13 -20.92 -7.49
N GLU A 101 19.17 -21.12 -8.81
CA GLU A 101 19.54 -22.44 -9.35
C GLU A 101 20.99 -22.79 -8.98
N PRO A 102 21.26 -24.07 -8.64
CA PRO A 102 22.60 -24.49 -8.27
C PRO A 102 23.57 -24.32 -9.45
N GLY A 103 24.75 -23.74 -9.18
CA GLY A 103 25.82 -23.56 -10.17
C GLY A 103 25.84 -22.19 -10.86
N ILE A 104 24.84 -21.33 -10.63
CA ILE A 104 24.86 -19.94 -11.13
C ILE A 104 25.88 -19.09 -10.37
N LEU A 105 25.94 -19.23 -9.05
CA LEU A 105 26.82 -18.44 -8.18
C LEU A 105 27.90 -19.33 -7.56
N THR A 106 29.12 -18.82 -7.56
CA THR A 106 30.23 -19.39 -6.77
C THR A 106 30.05 -19.08 -5.28
N SER A 107 30.76 -19.80 -4.42
CA SER A 107 30.70 -19.57 -2.96
C SER A 107 31.04 -18.13 -2.57
N GLN A 108 32.06 -17.53 -3.21
CA GLN A 108 32.44 -16.14 -2.96
C GLN A 108 31.37 -15.14 -3.42
N GLU A 109 30.69 -15.42 -4.54
CA GLU A 109 29.60 -14.57 -5.02
C GLU A 109 28.36 -14.67 -4.12
N ILE A 110 28.09 -15.85 -3.55
CA ILE A 110 27.03 -16.03 -2.56
C ILE A 110 27.33 -15.20 -1.30
N ASP A 111 28.57 -15.21 -0.83
CA ASP A 111 29.00 -14.41 0.32
C ASP A 111 28.89 -12.91 0.03
N LEU A 112 29.29 -12.47 -1.17
CA LEU A 112 29.18 -11.08 -1.60
C LEU A 112 27.71 -10.64 -1.73
N LEU A 113 26.87 -11.46 -2.35
CA LEU A 113 25.44 -11.20 -2.50
C LEU A 113 24.78 -11.05 -1.12
N SER A 114 25.11 -11.97 -0.21
CA SER A 114 24.62 -11.96 1.16
C SER A 114 25.03 -10.67 1.89
N PHE A 115 26.28 -10.23 1.71
CA PHE A 115 26.76 -8.96 2.26
C PHE A 115 25.94 -7.76 1.74
N VAL A 116 25.69 -7.69 0.43
CA VAL A 116 24.89 -6.62 -0.18
C VAL A 116 23.45 -6.63 0.33
N VAL A 117 22.85 -7.81 0.46
CA VAL A 117 21.47 -7.98 0.93
C VAL A 117 21.33 -7.53 2.39
N VAL A 118 22.28 -7.89 3.25
CA VAL A 118 22.30 -7.43 4.64
C VAL A 118 22.56 -5.93 4.73
N ALA A 119 23.47 -5.38 3.92
CA ALA A 119 23.76 -3.95 3.91
C ALA A 119 22.56 -3.10 3.41
N HIS A 120 21.73 -3.65 2.54
CA HIS A 120 20.53 -3.00 2.00
C HIS A 120 19.24 -3.71 2.44
N GLU A 121 19.16 -4.10 3.72
CA GLU A 121 18.02 -4.84 4.26
C GLU A 121 16.65 -4.18 4.00
N GLU A 122 16.60 -2.85 3.94
CA GLU A 122 15.35 -2.11 3.73
C GLU A 122 14.84 -2.16 2.29
N ALA A 123 15.71 -2.53 1.35
CA ALA A 123 15.34 -2.67 -0.06
C ALA A 123 14.60 -3.98 -0.35
N PHE A 124 14.74 -4.99 0.53
CA PHE A 124 14.10 -6.29 0.37
C PHE A 124 12.87 -6.40 1.26
N ALA A 125 11.81 -7.01 0.71
CA ALA A 125 10.58 -7.29 1.42
C ALA A 125 10.36 -8.80 1.48
N PHE A 126 10.35 -9.37 2.68
CA PHE A 126 10.04 -10.79 2.90
C PHE A 126 8.57 -10.98 3.24
N CYS A 127 7.91 -9.96 3.78
CA CYS A 127 6.46 -9.93 3.98
C CYS A 127 5.83 -8.68 3.35
N TYR A 128 4.49 -8.68 3.29
CA TYR A 128 3.76 -7.58 2.68
C TYR A 128 3.89 -6.26 3.46
N ALA A 129 4.10 -6.32 4.78
CA ALA A 129 4.37 -5.14 5.61
C ALA A 129 5.63 -4.39 5.18
N GLU A 130 6.64 -5.15 4.79
CA GLU A 130 7.99 -4.67 4.50
C GLU A 130 8.10 -4.11 3.08
N LYS A 131 7.05 -4.22 2.26
CA LYS A 131 7.06 -3.72 0.89
C LYS A 131 7.35 -2.22 0.88
N GLY A 132 8.24 -1.81 -0.02
CA GLY A 132 8.53 -0.40 -0.24
C GLY A 132 7.26 0.38 -0.59
N SER A 133 7.14 1.59 -0.01
CA SER A 133 6.12 2.57 -0.38
C SER A 133 6.81 3.89 -0.69
N PHE A 134 6.24 4.66 -1.61
CA PHE A 134 6.79 5.98 -1.92
C PHE A 134 6.65 6.90 -0.71
N LYS A 135 7.71 7.64 -0.41
CA LYS A 135 7.67 8.67 0.62
C LYS A 135 6.77 9.80 0.15
N ARG A 136 5.71 10.10 0.92
CA ARG A 136 4.75 11.19 0.62
C ARG A 136 5.42 12.56 0.45
N GLU A 137 6.56 12.77 1.11
CA GLU A 137 7.33 13.99 0.99
C GLU A 137 7.93 14.22 -0.41
N ILE A 138 8.23 13.12 -1.11
CA ILE A 138 8.86 13.11 -2.45
C ILE A 138 7.78 12.93 -3.52
N TYR A 139 6.85 12.01 -3.26
CA TYR A 139 5.72 11.66 -4.11
C TYR A 139 4.43 11.94 -3.32
N PRO A 140 3.93 13.17 -3.36
CA PRO A 140 2.69 13.55 -2.70
C PRO A 140 1.49 12.80 -3.31
N ASP A 141 0.47 12.60 -2.47
CA ASP A 141 -0.75 11.88 -2.83
C ASP A 141 -1.57 12.72 -3.84
N TYR A 142 -2.10 12.05 -4.87
CA TYR A 142 -2.92 12.70 -5.90
C TYR A 142 -4.34 13.00 -5.38
N GLU A 143 -4.79 14.24 -5.56
CA GLU A 143 -6.14 14.66 -5.20
C GLU A 143 -7.11 14.46 -6.37
N ILE A 144 -8.09 13.57 -6.21
CA ILE A 144 -9.09 13.35 -7.26
C ILE A 144 -10.08 14.53 -7.26
N PRO A 145 -10.21 15.29 -8.36
CA PRO A 145 -11.19 16.37 -8.43
C PRO A 145 -12.61 15.79 -8.30
N THR A 146 -13.39 16.35 -7.39
CA THR A 146 -14.78 15.93 -7.14
C THR A 146 -15.72 17.13 -7.27
N ILE A 147 -16.94 16.88 -7.73
CA ILE A 147 -18.01 17.88 -7.71
C ILE A 147 -18.77 17.77 -6.40
N GLU A 148 -19.02 18.92 -5.77
CA GLU A 148 -19.89 19.02 -4.62
C GLU A 148 -21.30 18.53 -4.95
N HIS A 149 -21.88 17.75 -4.05
CA HIS A 149 -23.23 17.27 -4.23
C HIS A 149 -24.23 18.41 -4.07
N VAL A 150 -24.97 18.73 -5.13
CA VAL A 150 -26.16 19.58 -5.03
C VAL A 150 -27.36 18.69 -4.70
N PRO A 151 -28.01 18.85 -3.53
CA PRO A 151 -29.21 18.10 -3.22
C PRO A 151 -30.31 18.43 -4.22
N TRP A 152 -31.11 17.43 -4.57
CA TRP A 152 -32.24 17.65 -5.48
C TRP A 152 -33.27 18.56 -4.82
N GLN A 153 -33.32 19.83 -5.24
CA GLN A 153 -34.39 20.74 -4.84
C GLN A 153 -35.64 20.41 -5.67
N ARG A 154 -36.65 19.82 -5.03
CA ARG A 154 -37.99 19.77 -5.63
C ARG A 154 -38.65 21.13 -5.41
N PRO A 155 -39.22 21.78 -6.44
CA PRO A 155 -40.06 22.94 -6.20
C PRO A 155 -41.19 22.54 -5.24
N PRO A 156 -41.61 23.42 -4.32
CA PRO A 156 -42.72 23.12 -3.43
C PRO A 156 -43.94 22.75 -4.27
N ILE A 157 -44.65 21.69 -3.86
CA ILE A 157 -45.90 21.30 -4.49
C ILE A 157 -46.84 22.51 -4.39
N ARG A 158 -47.38 22.95 -5.53
CA ARG A 158 -48.31 24.07 -5.55
C ARG A 158 -49.53 23.71 -4.70
N ILE A 159 -49.78 24.47 -3.65
CA ILE A 159 -51.00 24.33 -2.85
C ILE A 159 -52.19 24.68 -3.76
N PRO A 160 -53.21 23.80 -3.88
CA PRO A 160 -54.40 24.10 -4.66
C PRO A 160 -55.10 25.35 -4.10
N PHE A 161 -55.63 26.20 -4.98
CA PHE A 161 -56.22 27.50 -4.58
C PHE A 161 -57.34 27.38 -3.54
N ALA A 162 -58.11 26.29 -3.55
CA ALA A 162 -59.17 26.03 -2.58
C ALA A 162 -58.69 25.96 -1.11
N LEU A 163 -57.39 25.76 -0.86
CA LEU A 163 -56.80 25.68 0.48
C LEU A 163 -56.11 26.98 0.92
N LYS A 164 -56.17 28.06 0.12
CA LYS A 164 -55.51 29.34 0.46
C LYS A 164 -56.40 30.33 1.22
N GLU A 165 -57.71 30.10 1.27
CA GLU A 165 -58.72 31.06 1.75
C GLU A 165 -59.45 30.61 3.04
N GLN A 166 -58.96 29.58 3.73
CA GLN A 166 -59.39 29.22 5.10
C GLN A 166 -58.37 29.73 6.11
#